data_AF-Q8GDN2-F1
#
_entry.id   AF-Q8GDN2-F1
#
_cell.length_a   1.000
_cell.length_b   1.000
_cell.length_c   1.000
_cell.angle_alpha   90.00
_cell.angle_beta   90.00
_cell.angle_gamma   90.00
#
_symmetry.space_group_name_H-M   'P 1'
#
loop_
_entity.id
_entity.type
_entity.pdbx_description
1 polymer ?
#
loop_
_entity_poly.entity_id
_entity_poly.type
_entity_poly.pdbx_seq_one_letter_code
_entity_poly.pdbx_strand_id
1 'polypeptide(L)'
;EEAQGALAHLAQCWHTDEPALAKEIDQLRPRYARKPEPKPAAAPAKSTETTAQSANTPALTSPPIPDVTVDSSGEKAWKQTLLTVADLLCERQPDSPVGYRLRRYAIWHTLTTAPMANGAGKTPLAPTAADRTADYLTKLPAADKSLLQQIEQSLTLAPYWLDGHAIAAQAAEKLGYRPVADAIRDELRAFLDRLPVLQNLSFSDMSPFISDATLNWLHPPATAAVSRGATQEQDAIWQCFQQHGLEAALNAAEHYQQHLTEPRDQFYGQLLTAQLLEQAGMSALAQQHYRQLLRAGRHLSLADWEPGLLAALAEKAPMTAPSKETTANRSVNP
;
A
#
# COMPACT_ATOMS: atom_id res chain seq x y z
N GLU A 1 17.14 -42.08 -31.28
CA GLU A 1 18.47 -41.84 -31.86
C GLU A 1 18.39 -41.40 -33.32
N GLU A 2 17.48 -41.94 -34.14
CA GLU A 2 17.30 -41.54 -35.55
C GLU A 2 17.16 -40.03 -35.77
N ALA A 3 16.39 -39.32 -34.92
CA ALA A 3 16.24 -37.86 -35.01
C ALA A 3 17.54 -37.08 -34.76
N GLN A 4 18.44 -37.58 -33.91
CA GLN A 4 19.74 -36.92 -33.65
C GLN A 4 20.74 -37.13 -34.78
N GLY A 5 20.62 -38.24 -35.52
CA GLY A 5 21.38 -38.50 -36.74
C GLY A 5 20.96 -37.58 -37.88
N ALA A 6 19.65 -37.39 -38.07
CA ALA A 6 19.12 -36.48 -39.08
C ALA A 6 19.52 -35.01 -38.85
N LEU A 7 19.49 -34.54 -37.61
CA LEU A 7 19.94 -33.18 -37.26
C LEU A 7 21.44 -32.98 -37.49
N ALA A 8 22.26 -34.02 -37.31
CA ALA A 8 23.70 -33.98 -37.63
C ALA A 8 23.95 -33.74 -39.11
N HIS A 9 23.24 -34.51 -39.94
CA HIS A 9 23.42 -34.49 -41.39
C HIS A 9 22.98 -33.14 -41.96
N LEU A 10 21.88 -32.57 -41.45
CA LEU A 10 21.42 -31.24 -41.83
C LEU A 10 22.40 -30.13 -41.43
N ALA A 11 22.95 -30.16 -40.21
CA ALA A 11 23.96 -29.20 -39.78
C ALA A 11 25.23 -29.26 -40.66
N GLN A 12 25.60 -30.46 -41.11
CA GLN A 12 26.77 -30.65 -41.96
C GLN A 12 26.53 -30.21 -43.41
N CYS A 13 25.33 -30.41 -43.96
CA CYS A 13 24.96 -29.88 -45.28
C CYS A 13 24.92 -28.35 -45.32
N TRP A 14 24.42 -27.72 -44.25
CA TRP A 14 24.26 -26.25 -44.20
C TRP A 14 25.51 -25.50 -43.73
N HIS A 15 26.56 -26.20 -43.29
CA HIS A 15 27.80 -25.56 -42.84
C HIS A 15 28.54 -24.81 -43.96
N THR A 16 28.30 -25.19 -45.22
CA THR A 16 28.96 -24.60 -46.39
C THR A 16 28.16 -23.44 -46.99
N ASP A 17 26.84 -23.54 -46.98
CA ASP A 17 25.97 -22.57 -47.67
C ASP A 17 25.40 -21.50 -46.72
N GLU A 18 25.07 -21.85 -45.47
CA GLU A 18 24.43 -20.95 -44.51
C GLU A 18 24.87 -21.25 -43.06
N PRO A 19 25.99 -20.67 -42.58
CA PRO A 19 26.60 -21.04 -41.30
C PRO A 19 25.77 -20.63 -40.07
N ALA A 20 24.82 -19.70 -40.24
CA ALA A 20 23.92 -19.28 -39.17
C ALA A 20 22.91 -20.37 -38.82
N LEU A 21 22.31 -21.01 -39.83
CA LEU A 21 21.34 -22.10 -39.67
C LEU A 21 21.99 -23.36 -39.10
N ALA A 22 23.23 -23.66 -39.52
CA ALA A 22 23.99 -24.78 -38.95
C ALA A 22 24.22 -24.61 -37.43
N LYS A 23 24.53 -23.39 -36.98
CA LYS A 23 24.71 -23.08 -35.54
C LYS A 23 23.42 -23.24 -34.73
N GLU A 24 22.26 -22.91 -35.29
CA GLU A 24 20.98 -23.07 -34.59
C GLU A 24 20.64 -24.56 -34.38
N ILE A 25 20.92 -25.40 -35.38
CA ILE A 25 20.65 -26.84 -35.31
C ILE A 25 21.58 -27.54 -34.31
N ASP A 26 22.86 -27.14 -34.29
CA ASP A 26 23.81 -27.63 -33.29
C ASP A 26 23.39 -27.25 -31.86
N GLN A 27 22.76 -26.10 -31.66
CA GLN A 27 22.21 -25.69 -30.36
C GLN A 27 20.93 -26.45 -29.96
N LEU A 28 20.13 -26.89 -30.93
CA LEU A 28 18.91 -27.66 -30.67
C LEU A 28 19.19 -29.13 -30.33
N ARG A 29 20.29 -29.69 -30.84
CA ARG A 29 20.70 -31.07 -30.61
C ARG A 29 20.85 -31.48 -29.12
N PRO A 30 21.55 -30.72 -28.25
CA PRO A 30 21.63 -31.04 -26.83
C PRO A 30 20.30 -30.85 -26.09
N ARG A 31 19.43 -29.94 -26.57
CA ARG A 31 18.09 -29.74 -26.00
C ARG A 31 17.17 -30.93 -26.29
N TYR A 32 17.25 -31.49 -27.49
CA TYR A 32 16.51 -32.70 -27.85
C TYR A 32 17.05 -33.97 -27.16
N ALA A 33 18.36 -34.02 -26.88
CA ALA A 33 18.98 -35.12 -26.14
C ALA A 33 18.57 -35.19 -24.67
N ARG A 34 18.15 -34.06 -24.07
CA ARG A 34 17.60 -34.03 -22.71
C ARG A 34 16.17 -34.55 -22.72
N LYS A 35 15.98 -35.82 -22.30
CA LYS A 35 14.68 -36.29 -21.84
C LYS A 35 14.21 -35.38 -20.68
N PRO A 36 12.94 -34.95 -20.65
CA PRO A 36 12.44 -34.10 -19.57
C PRO A 36 12.54 -34.84 -18.23
N GLU A 37 13.13 -34.18 -17.23
CA GLU A 37 13.16 -34.68 -15.85
C GLU A 37 11.73 -34.76 -15.28
N PRO A 38 11.39 -35.85 -14.56
CA PRO A 38 10.09 -35.98 -13.93
C PRO A 38 10.01 -35.04 -12.71
N LYS A 39 8.99 -34.18 -12.70
CA LYS A 39 8.61 -33.33 -11.56
C LYS A 39 8.35 -34.22 -10.32
N PRO A 40 8.80 -33.86 -9.10
CA PRO A 40 8.61 -34.70 -7.92
C PRO A 40 7.12 -34.78 -7.57
N ALA A 41 6.56 -35.97 -7.63
CA ALA A 41 5.21 -36.27 -7.17
C ALA A 41 5.21 -36.60 -5.68
N ALA A 42 4.34 -35.93 -4.92
CA ALA A 42 3.92 -36.37 -3.60
C ALA A 42 3.18 -37.71 -3.69
N ALA A 43 3.40 -38.59 -2.73
CA ALA A 43 2.72 -39.89 -2.60
C ALA A 43 1.90 -39.95 -1.30
N PRO A 44 1.02 -40.95 -1.10
CA PRO A 44 -0.04 -41.40 -2.00
C PRO A 44 -1.39 -41.59 -1.26
N ALA A 45 -2.52 -41.46 -1.96
CA ALA A 45 -3.79 -42.06 -1.55
C ALA A 45 -4.39 -42.84 -2.72
N LYS A 46 -4.95 -44.01 -2.39
CA LYS A 46 -5.13 -45.19 -3.24
C LYS A 46 -6.24 -45.07 -4.29
N SER A 47 -5.91 -45.61 -5.47
CA SER A 47 -6.66 -46.40 -6.45
C SER A 47 -8.20 -46.37 -6.47
N THR A 48 -8.74 -46.02 -7.65
CA THR A 48 -9.48 -46.97 -8.52
C THR A 48 -9.51 -46.45 -9.96
N GLU A 49 -9.05 -47.28 -10.90
CA GLU A 49 -9.24 -47.12 -12.34
C GLU A 49 -10.71 -47.36 -12.70
N THR A 50 -11.27 -46.60 -13.65
CA THR A 50 -12.14 -47.12 -14.71
C THR A 50 -12.15 -46.13 -15.88
N THR A 51 -11.72 -46.63 -17.04
CA THR A 51 -11.85 -46.06 -18.38
C THR A 51 -13.33 -45.87 -18.77
N ALA A 52 -13.73 -44.68 -19.23
CA ALA A 52 -14.72 -44.51 -20.32
C ALA A 52 -14.98 -43.03 -20.68
N GLN A 53 -14.73 -42.74 -21.96
CA GLN A 53 -15.57 -41.97 -22.90
C GLN A 53 -15.99 -40.51 -22.60
N SER A 54 -15.59 -39.67 -23.57
CA SER A 54 -16.28 -38.50 -24.13
C SER A 54 -17.52 -37.97 -23.40
N ALA A 55 -17.39 -36.75 -22.89
CA ALA A 55 -18.49 -35.80 -22.87
C ALA A 55 -17.98 -34.42 -23.30
N ASN A 56 -18.43 -33.99 -24.48
CA ASN A 56 -18.36 -32.61 -24.92
C ASN A 56 -18.88 -31.70 -23.80
N THR A 57 -17.99 -30.86 -23.27
CA THR A 57 -18.39 -29.70 -22.47
C THR A 57 -17.91 -28.48 -23.27
N PRO A 58 -18.76 -27.47 -23.53
CA PRO A 58 -18.32 -26.30 -24.28
C PRO A 58 -17.17 -25.67 -23.50
N ALA A 59 -15.99 -25.61 -24.12
CA ALA A 59 -14.92 -24.77 -23.62
C ALA A 59 -15.48 -23.34 -23.58
N LEU A 60 -15.71 -22.83 -22.37
CA LEU A 60 -15.89 -21.41 -22.15
C LEU A 60 -14.66 -20.75 -22.77
N THR A 61 -14.89 -20.11 -23.92
CA THR A 61 -13.90 -19.29 -24.62
C THR A 61 -13.44 -18.23 -23.63
N SER A 62 -12.29 -18.48 -23.00
CA SER A 62 -11.52 -17.41 -22.37
C SER A 62 -11.23 -16.40 -23.48
N PRO A 63 -11.45 -15.09 -23.25
CA PRO A 63 -11.11 -14.09 -24.25
C PRO A 63 -9.63 -14.23 -24.62
N PRO A 64 -9.26 -14.01 -25.89
CA PRO A 64 -7.89 -14.15 -26.33
C PRO A 64 -7.01 -13.25 -25.47
N ILE A 65 -5.97 -13.84 -24.89
CA ILE A 65 -4.94 -13.10 -24.15
C ILE A 65 -4.38 -12.09 -25.16
N PRO A 66 -4.41 -10.77 -24.89
CA PRO A 66 -3.71 -9.83 -25.75
C PRO A 66 -2.25 -10.26 -25.76
N ASP A 67 -1.72 -10.54 -26.95
CA ASP A 67 -0.33 -10.91 -27.13
C ASP A 67 0.51 -9.70 -26.73
N VAL A 68 1.02 -9.69 -25.49
CA VAL A 68 1.86 -8.60 -24.99
C VAL A 68 3.22 -8.80 -25.64
N THR A 69 3.41 -8.20 -26.80
CA THR A 69 4.71 -8.10 -27.45
C THR A 69 5.61 -7.23 -26.59
N VAL A 70 6.60 -7.84 -25.93
CA VAL A 70 7.60 -7.12 -25.14
C VAL A 70 8.53 -6.42 -26.13
N ASP A 71 8.41 -5.09 -26.23
CA ASP A 71 9.25 -4.28 -27.10
C ASP A 71 10.22 -3.46 -26.25
N SER A 72 11.49 -3.87 -26.28
CA SER A 72 12.60 -3.18 -25.61
C SER A 72 13.44 -2.34 -26.58
N SER A 73 12.95 -2.07 -27.79
CA SER A 73 13.70 -1.36 -28.83
C SER A 73 13.96 0.13 -28.51
N GLY A 74 13.22 0.72 -27.56
CA GLY A 74 13.46 2.08 -27.08
C GLY A 74 12.65 2.45 -25.84
N GLU A 75 13.02 3.55 -25.17
CA GLU A 75 12.41 3.98 -23.89
C GLU A 75 10.90 4.23 -24.00
N LYS A 76 10.45 4.81 -25.12
CA LYS A 76 9.01 5.03 -25.37
C LYS A 76 8.26 3.71 -25.56
N ALA A 77 8.83 2.77 -26.31
CA ALA A 77 8.24 1.44 -26.53
C ALA A 77 8.18 0.66 -25.21
N TRP A 78 9.27 0.69 -24.44
CA TRP A 78 9.35 0.08 -23.12
C TRP A 78 8.32 0.65 -22.15
N LYS A 79 8.17 1.99 -22.10
CA LYS A 79 7.12 2.64 -21.31
C LYS A 79 5.72 2.16 -21.72
N GLN A 80 5.44 2.03 -23.02
CA GLN A 80 4.16 1.51 -23.49
C GLN A 80 3.95 0.05 -23.08
N THR A 81 4.95 -0.82 -23.23
CA THR A 81 4.89 -2.20 -22.74
C THR A 81 4.57 -2.26 -21.25
N LEU A 82 5.25 -1.45 -20.42
CA LEU A 82 4.98 -1.39 -18.98
C LEU A 82 3.55 -0.95 -18.67
N LEU A 83 3.03 0.06 -19.39
CA LEU A 83 1.65 0.52 -19.22
C LEU A 83 0.64 -0.57 -19.65
N THR A 84 0.85 -1.24 -20.78
CA THR A 84 -0.02 -2.34 -21.23
C THR A 84 -0.03 -3.50 -20.24
N VAL A 85 1.14 -3.86 -19.67
CA VAL A 85 1.22 -4.89 -18.62
C VAL A 85 0.49 -4.43 -17.35
N ALA A 86 0.66 -3.16 -16.96
CA ALA A 86 -0.03 -2.59 -15.81
C ALA A 86 -1.56 -2.59 -16.00
N ASP A 87 -2.05 -2.25 -17.19
CA ASP A 87 -3.46 -2.28 -17.54
C ASP A 87 -4.02 -3.72 -17.43
N LEU A 88 -3.33 -4.69 -18.01
CA LEU A 88 -3.72 -6.11 -17.94
C LEU A 88 -3.74 -6.64 -16.49
N LEU A 89 -2.79 -6.22 -15.66
CA LEU A 89 -2.76 -6.58 -14.23
C LEU A 89 -3.96 -5.97 -13.48
N CYS A 90 -4.27 -4.69 -13.72
CA CYS A 90 -5.41 -4.02 -13.12
C CYS A 90 -6.76 -4.62 -13.57
N GLU A 91 -6.86 -5.05 -14.83
CA GLU A 91 -8.07 -5.70 -15.36
C GLU A 91 -8.30 -7.09 -14.75
N ARG A 92 -7.23 -7.88 -14.61
CA ARG A 92 -7.32 -9.25 -14.09
C ARG A 92 -7.45 -9.31 -12.56
N GLN A 93 -6.77 -8.41 -11.86
CA GLN A 93 -6.70 -8.37 -10.40
C GLN A 93 -6.79 -6.91 -9.92
N PRO A 94 -7.99 -6.30 -9.94
CA PRO A 94 -8.18 -4.89 -9.58
C PRO A 94 -7.92 -4.60 -8.10
N ASP A 95 -7.94 -5.61 -7.24
CA ASP A 95 -7.61 -5.56 -5.81
C ASP A 95 -6.11 -5.73 -5.53
N SER A 96 -5.32 -6.11 -6.54
CA SER A 96 -3.88 -6.33 -6.40
C SER A 96 -3.09 -5.05 -6.65
N PRO A 97 -2.18 -4.65 -5.74
CA PRO A 97 -1.44 -3.38 -5.86
C PRO A 97 -0.39 -3.38 -6.97
N VAL A 98 0.01 -4.55 -7.48
CA VAL A 98 1.16 -4.67 -8.41
C VAL A 98 0.98 -3.90 -9.71
N GLY A 99 -0.23 -3.93 -10.30
CA GLY A 99 -0.52 -3.20 -11.54
C GLY A 99 -0.42 -1.69 -11.34
N TYR A 100 -0.95 -1.18 -10.22
CA TYR A 100 -0.91 0.23 -9.87
C TYR A 100 0.51 0.74 -9.62
N ARG A 101 1.35 -0.06 -8.92
CA ARG A 101 2.77 0.25 -8.70
C ARG A 101 3.55 0.28 -10.01
N LEU A 102 3.33 -0.72 -10.88
CA LEU A 102 3.97 -0.79 -12.20
C LEU A 102 3.63 0.44 -13.06
N ARG A 103 2.38 0.88 -13.04
CA ARG A 103 1.95 2.09 -13.76
C ARG A 103 2.71 3.33 -13.26
N ARG A 104 2.84 3.52 -11.94
CA ARG A 104 3.59 4.66 -11.36
C ARG A 104 5.06 4.61 -11.75
N TYR A 105 5.67 3.44 -11.70
CA TYR A 105 7.03 3.23 -12.19
C TYR A 105 7.16 3.65 -13.67
N ALA A 106 6.26 3.18 -14.54
CA ALA A 106 6.27 3.52 -15.97
C ALA A 106 6.13 5.03 -16.24
N ILE A 107 5.40 5.75 -15.38
CA ILE A 107 5.17 7.20 -15.51
C ILE A 107 6.37 8.00 -14.98
N TRP A 108 6.91 7.64 -13.81
CA TRP A 108 7.86 8.46 -13.06
C TRP A 108 9.32 8.05 -13.16
N HIS A 109 9.63 6.83 -13.61
CA HIS A 109 11.02 6.34 -13.69
C HIS A 109 11.90 7.22 -14.59
N THR A 110 11.33 7.77 -15.67
CA THR A 110 12.03 8.65 -16.61
C THR A 110 12.17 10.09 -16.10
N LEU A 111 11.42 10.47 -15.06
CA LEU A 111 11.43 11.83 -14.50
C LEU A 111 12.50 11.92 -13.41
N THR A 112 13.76 12.14 -13.80
CA THR A 112 14.90 12.22 -12.88
C THR A 112 15.16 13.63 -12.36
N THR A 113 14.67 14.66 -13.05
CA THR A 113 14.83 16.08 -12.68
C THR A 113 13.49 16.79 -12.66
N ALA A 114 13.33 17.74 -11.74
CA ALA A 114 12.14 18.59 -11.69
C ALA A 114 12.00 19.44 -12.97
N PRO A 115 10.77 19.77 -13.39
CA PRO A 115 10.55 20.66 -14.53
C PRO A 115 11.11 22.06 -14.25
N MET A 116 11.56 22.74 -15.31
CA MET A 116 12.07 24.11 -15.19
C MET A 116 10.98 25.05 -14.67
N ALA A 117 11.29 25.77 -13.60
CA ALA A 117 10.40 26.72 -12.96
C ALA A 117 11.01 28.13 -12.98
N ASN A 118 10.17 29.16 -12.92
CA ASN A 118 10.61 30.54 -12.75
C ASN A 118 10.95 30.83 -11.26
N GLY A 119 11.39 32.05 -10.96
CA GLY A 119 11.75 32.47 -9.58
C GLY A 119 10.61 32.40 -8.55
N ALA A 120 9.36 32.19 -8.99
CA ALA A 120 8.20 31.99 -8.14
C ALA A 120 7.71 30.52 -8.08
N GLY A 121 8.49 29.56 -8.61
CA GLY A 121 8.13 28.13 -8.61
C GLY A 121 7.12 27.73 -9.70
N LYS A 122 6.72 28.64 -10.59
CA LYS A 122 5.78 28.37 -11.68
C LYS A 122 6.47 27.72 -12.87
N THR A 123 5.88 26.64 -13.35
CA THR A 123 6.31 25.83 -14.49
C THR A 123 5.48 26.15 -15.74
N PRO A 124 5.99 25.89 -16.96
CA PRO A 124 5.21 26.04 -18.19
C PRO A 124 4.20 24.91 -18.42
N LEU A 125 4.02 24.00 -17.45
CA LEU A 125 3.13 22.84 -17.57
C LEU A 125 1.68 23.27 -17.36
N ALA A 126 0.79 22.78 -18.21
CA ALA A 126 -0.64 22.99 -18.05
C ALA A 126 -1.18 22.13 -16.88
N PRO A 127 -2.07 22.68 -16.05
CA PRO A 127 -2.76 21.91 -15.03
C PRO A 127 -3.74 20.92 -15.68
N THR A 128 -4.16 19.91 -14.93
CA THR A 128 -5.32 19.10 -15.29
C THR A 128 -6.56 19.99 -15.30
N ALA A 129 -7.47 19.79 -16.26
CA ALA A 129 -8.70 20.56 -16.36
C ALA A 129 -9.50 20.50 -15.05
N ALA A 130 -9.73 21.66 -14.43
CA ALA A 130 -10.43 21.77 -13.14
C ALA A 130 -11.82 21.12 -13.16
N ASP A 131 -12.55 21.26 -14.27
CA ASP A 131 -13.85 20.63 -14.49
C ASP A 131 -13.78 19.10 -14.37
N ARG A 132 -12.73 18.47 -14.92
CA ARG A 132 -12.54 17.02 -14.82
C ARG A 132 -12.27 16.58 -13.38
N THR A 133 -11.46 17.35 -12.64
CA THR A 133 -11.18 17.07 -11.24
C THR A 133 -12.45 17.18 -10.39
N ALA A 134 -13.27 18.21 -10.63
CA ALA A 134 -14.55 18.38 -9.95
C ALA A 134 -15.54 17.24 -10.28
N ASP A 135 -15.59 16.78 -11.53
CA ASP A 135 -16.40 15.64 -11.95
C ASP A 135 -15.99 14.35 -11.22
N TYR A 136 -14.69 14.09 -11.06
CA TYR A 136 -14.20 12.91 -10.33
C TYR A 136 -14.58 12.98 -8.85
N LEU A 137 -14.39 14.14 -8.20
CA LEU A 137 -14.74 14.33 -6.80
C LEU A 137 -16.25 14.16 -6.56
N THR A 138 -17.09 14.63 -7.49
CA THR A 138 -18.55 14.49 -7.40
C THR A 138 -18.99 13.02 -7.50
N LYS A 139 -18.30 12.20 -8.30
CA LYS A 139 -18.58 10.76 -8.46
C LYS A 139 -17.96 9.88 -7.39
N LEU A 140 -16.99 10.40 -6.63
CA LEU A 140 -16.24 9.67 -5.62
C LEU A 140 -17.09 8.97 -4.53
N PRO A 141 -18.21 9.54 -4.03
CA PRO A 141 -19.05 8.87 -3.04
C PRO A 141 -19.68 7.56 -3.54
N ALA A 142 -19.91 7.46 -4.85
CA ALA A 142 -20.44 6.29 -5.54
C ALA A 142 -19.37 5.70 -6.49
N ALA A 143 -18.12 5.66 -6.04
CA ALA A 143 -17.00 5.20 -6.86
C ALA A 143 -17.22 3.77 -7.38
N ASP A 144 -17.09 3.60 -8.69
CA ASP A 144 -17.10 2.33 -9.38
C ASP A 144 -15.72 2.03 -10.01
N LYS A 145 -15.55 0.82 -10.55
CA LYS A 145 -14.27 0.41 -11.16
C LYS A 145 -13.93 1.28 -12.38
N SER A 146 -14.93 1.75 -13.13
CA SER A 146 -14.73 2.63 -14.28
C SER A 146 -14.21 4.01 -13.88
N LEU A 147 -14.68 4.58 -12.77
CA LEU A 147 -14.19 5.85 -12.26
C LEU A 147 -12.71 5.74 -11.91
N LEU A 148 -12.31 4.68 -11.20
CA LEU A 148 -10.90 4.44 -10.89
C LEU A 148 -10.06 4.31 -12.18
N GLN A 149 -10.53 3.56 -13.18
CA GLN A 149 -9.84 3.45 -14.47
C GLN A 149 -9.72 4.80 -15.20
N GLN A 150 -10.76 5.63 -15.19
CA GLN A 150 -10.73 6.97 -15.80
C GLN A 150 -9.73 7.90 -15.10
N ILE A 151 -9.68 7.87 -13.77
CA ILE A 151 -8.69 8.64 -12.99
C ILE A 151 -7.28 8.16 -13.36
N GLU A 152 -7.04 6.84 -13.37
CA GLU A 152 -5.74 6.24 -13.72
C GLU A 152 -5.28 6.59 -15.15
N GLN A 153 -6.21 6.66 -16.10
CA GLN A 153 -5.92 7.09 -17.46
C GLN A 153 -5.49 8.57 -17.50
N SER A 154 -6.20 9.44 -16.78
CA SER A 154 -5.84 10.85 -16.65
C SER A 154 -4.47 11.04 -15.97
N LEU A 155 -4.15 10.24 -14.95
CA LEU A 155 -2.85 10.23 -14.28
C LEU A 155 -1.70 9.84 -15.22
N THR A 156 -1.96 8.92 -16.16
CA THR A 156 -0.96 8.51 -17.16
C THR A 156 -0.60 9.64 -18.12
N LEU A 157 -1.57 10.52 -18.41
CA LEU A 157 -1.39 11.68 -19.29
C LEU A 157 -0.84 12.91 -18.57
N ALA A 158 -1.06 13.02 -17.25
CA ALA A 158 -0.64 14.14 -16.42
C ALA A 158 0.27 13.68 -15.26
N PRO A 159 1.58 13.44 -15.50
CA PRO A 159 2.50 12.88 -14.51
C PRO A 159 2.66 13.70 -13.22
N TYR A 160 2.46 15.02 -13.32
CA TYR A 160 2.60 15.97 -12.22
C TYR A 160 1.26 16.31 -11.53
N TRP A 161 0.15 15.67 -11.94
CA TRP A 161 -1.12 15.82 -11.25
C TRP A 161 -1.14 14.94 -9.99
N LEU A 162 -0.48 15.43 -8.93
CA LEU A 162 -0.26 14.64 -7.71
C LEU A 162 -1.54 14.50 -6.89
N ASP A 163 -2.40 15.52 -6.88
CA ASP A 163 -3.71 15.44 -6.22
C ASP A 163 -4.60 14.31 -6.77
N GLY A 164 -4.48 14.00 -8.07
CA GLY A 164 -5.23 12.90 -8.68
C GLY A 164 -4.89 11.53 -8.07
N HIS A 165 -3.70 11.36 -7.49
CA HIS A 165 -3.31 10.12 -6.82
C HIS A 165 -4.05 9.94 -5.49
N ALA A 166 -4.29 11.02 -4.74
CA ALA A 166 -5.12 10.96 -3.55
C ALA A 166 -6.58 10.63 -3.90
N ILE A 167 -7.10 11.18 -5.00
CA ILE A 167 -8.45 10.86 -5.49
C ILE A 167 -8.52 9.38 -5.91
N ALA A 168 -7.52 8.87 -6.62
CA ALA A 168 -7.44 7.46 -7.01
C ALA A 168 -7.38 6.53 -5.79
N ALA A 169 -6.59 6.88 -4.77
CA ALA A 169 -6.52 6.11 -3.53
C ALA A 169 -7.85 6.12 -2.78
N GLN A 170 -8.53 7.27 -2.68
CA GLN A 170 -9.87 7.35 -2.08
C GLN A 170 -10.89 6.51 -2.85
N ALA A 171 -10.86 6.53 -4.19
CA ALA A 171 -11.72 5.68 -5.01
C ALA A 171 -11.44 4.19 -4.76
N ALA A 172 -10.17 3.79 -4.65
CA ALA A 172 -9.77 2.42 -4.32
C ALA A 172 -10.25 2.02 -2.90
N GLU A 173 -10.17 2.91 -1.91
CA GLU A 173 -10.72 2.66 -0.56
C GLU A 173 -12.24 2.43 -0.58
N LYS A 174 -12.99 3.22 -1.36
CA LYS A 174 -14.44 3.06 -1.51
C LYS A 174 -14.83 1.72 -2.16
N LEU A 175 -13.99 1.21 -3.05
CA LEU A 175 -14.12 -0.11 -3.66
C LEU A 175 -13.68 -1.27 -2.74
N GLY A 176 -13.12 -0.97 -1.56
CA GLY A 176 -12.59 -1.96 -0.61
C GLY A 176 -11.15 -2.41 -0.91
N TYR A 177 -10.47 -1.81 -1.88
CA TYR A 177 -9.10 -2.14 -2.28
C TYR A 177 -8.07 -1.40 -1.42
N ARG A 178 -8.10 -1.60 -0.10
CA ARG A 178 -7.16 -0.94 0.83
C ARG A 178 -5.68 -1.16 0.47
N PRO A 179 -5.22 -2.38 0.10
CA PRO A 179 -3.82 -2.58 -0.29
C PRO A 179 -3.40 -1.74 -1.51
N VAL A 180 -4.33 -1.48 -2.42
CA VAL A 180 -4.10 -0.61 -3.59
C VAL A 180 -3.99 0.84 -3.16
N ALA A 181 -4.90 1.32 -2.30
CA ALA A 181 -4.85 2.68 -1.79
C ALA A 181 -3.54 2.98 -1.04
N ASP A 182 -3.12 2.05 -0.16
CA ASP A 182 -1.84 2.14 0.54
C ASP A 182 -0.67 2.14 -0.44
N ALA A 183 -0.69 1.28 -1.46
CA ALA A 183 0.34 1.24 -2.48
C ALA A 183 0.45 2.55 -3.27
N ILE A 184 -0.67 3.14 -3.69
CA ILE A 184 -0.69 4.43 -4.40
C ILE A 184 -0.07 5.53 -3.52
N ARG A 185 -0.42 5.55 -2.23
CA ARG A 185 0.15 6.49 -1.26
C ARG A 185 1.66 6.32 -1.12
N ASP A 186 2.12 5.08 -0.97
CA ASP A 186 3.55 4.78 -0.77
C ASP A 186 4.39 5.14 -2.02
N GLU A 187 3.90 4.84 -3.22
CA GLU A 187 4.58 5.21 -4.46
C GLU A 187 4.65 6.73 -4.63
N LEU A 188 3.58 7.46 -4.30
CA LEU A 188 3.59 8.92 -4.34
C LEU A 188 4.60 9.51 -3.33
N ARG A 189 4.66 8.95 -2.12
CA ARG A 189 5.65 9.35 -1.12
C ARG A 189 7.07 9.11 -1.62
N ALA A 190 7.36 7.92 -2.16
CA ALA A 190 8.66 7.60 -2.71
C ALA A 190 9.06 8.54 -3.87
N PHE A 191 8.10 8.95 -4.70
CA PHE A 191 8.34 9.93 -5.77
C PHE A 191 8.69 11.32 -5.22
N LEU A 192 7.97 11.79 -4.21
CA LEU A 192 8.24 13.06 -3.55
C LEU A 192 9.53 13.07 -2.75
N ASP A 193 9.90 11.96 -2.09
CA ASP A 193 11.18 11.82 -1.39
C ASP A 193 12.35 11.91 -2.38
N ARG A 194 12.17 11.38 -3.59
CA ARG A 194 13.16 11.46 -4.67
C ARG A 194 13.28 12.87 -5.27
N LEU A 195 12.17 13.60 -5.38
CA LEU A 195 12.11 14.96 -5.94
C LEU A 195 11.32 15.90 -5.01
N PRO A 196 11.88 16.30 -3.86
CA PRO A 196 11.17 17.08 -2.85
C PRO A 196 10.77 18.48 -3.34
N VAL A 197 11.51 19.02 -4.32
CA VAL A 197 11.23 20.32 -4.94
C VAL A 197 9.82 20.38 -5.55
N LEU A 198 9.26 19.25 -5.98
CA LEU A 198 7.92 19.19 -6.58
C LEU A 198 6.81 19.68 -5.64
N GLN A 199 7.01 19.62 -4.33
CA GLN A 199 6.04 20.11 -3.34
C GLN A 199 5.86 21.63 -3.40
N ASN A 200 6.86 22.36 -3.91
CA ASN A 200 6.86 23.82 -3.98
C ASN A 200 6.64 24.35 -5.40
N LEU A 201 6.33 23.48 -6.37
CA LEU A 201 6.11 23.87 -7.77
C LEU A 201 4.63 24.08 -8.07
N SER A 202 4.39 24.93 -9.06
CA SER A 202 3.05 25.25 -9.55
C SER A 202 2.96 25.13 -11.06
N PHE A 203 1.75 24.87 -11.56
CA PHE A 203 1.42 24.86 -12.97
C PHE A 203 1.40 26.28 -13.55
N SER A 204 1.15 26.38 -14.86
CA SER A 204 1.13 27.64 -15.59
C SER A 204 0.02 28.61 -15.13
N ASP A 205 -1.03 28.12 -14.49
CA ASP A 205 -2.11 28.90 -13.89
C ASP A 205 -1.88 29.25 -12.41
N MET A 206 -0.69 28.93 -11.86
CA MET A 206 -0.33 29.06 -10.43
C MET A 206 -1.01 28.05 -9.49
N SER A 207 -1.78 27.09 -10.00
CA SER A 207 -2.25 25.98 -9.16
C SER A 207 -1.04 25.13 -8.70
N PRO A 208 -0.98 24.70 -7.42
CA PRO A 208 0.13 23.90 -6.94
C PRO A 208 0.10 22.50 -7.54
N PHE A 209 1.27 21.84 -7.65
CA PHE A 209 1.32 20.43 -8.08
C PHE A 209 0.65 19.48 -7.08
N ILE A 210 0.72 19.84 -5.80
CA ILE A 210 0.14 19.10 -4.69
C ILE A 210 -0.54 20.09 -3.73
N SER A 211 -1.79 19.83 -3.39
CA SER A 211 -2.53 20.62 -2.41
C SER A 211 -2.13 20.28 -0.96
N ASP A 212 -2.36 21.22 -0.04
CA ASP A 212 -2.16 20.99 1.39
C ASP A 212 -2.98 19.80 1.92
N ALA A 213 -4.18 19.59 1.37
CA ALA A 213 -5.02 18.44 1.70
C ALA A 213 -4.35 17.11 1.34
N THR A 214 -3.73 17.02 0.15
CA THR A 214 -3.00 15.84 -0.29
C THR A 214 -1.70 15.64 0.50
N LEU A 215 -1.00 16.72 0.86
CA LEU A 215 0.17 16.64 1.75
C LEU A 215 -0.20 16.10 3.14
N ASN A 216 -1.31 16.57 3.72
CA ASN A 216 -1.84 16.06 4.98
C ASN A 216 -2.28 14.59 4.89
N TRP A 217 -2.81 14.16 3.74
CA TRP A 217 -3.13 12.74 3.49
C TRP A 217 -1.88 11.86 3.40
N LEU A 218 -0.80 12.36 2.80
CA LEU A 218 0.49 11.66 2.73
C LEU A 218 1.21 11.59 4.08
N HIS A 219 1.16 12.68 4.84
CA HIS A 219 1.78 12.81 6.15
C HIS A 219 0.72 13.17 7.18
N PRO A 220 -0.16 12.21 7.56
CA PRO A 220 -1.17 12.48 8.55
C PRO A 220 -0.47 12.94 9.84
N PRO A 221 -0.90 14.08 10.43
CA PRO A 221 -0.31 14.58 11.66
C PRO A 221 -0.37 13.49 12.73
N ALA A 222 0.63 13.43 13.61
CA ALA A 222 0.75 12.37 14.63
C ALA A 222 -0.51 12.18 15.50
N THR A 223 -1.37 13.20 15.58
CA THR A 223 -2.71 13.16 16.19
C THR A 223 -3.65 12.13 15.54
N ALA A 224 -3.59 11.93 14.21
CA ALA A 224 -4.39 10.92 13.51
C ALA A 224 -3.87 9.49 13.74
N ALA A 225 -2.58 9.32 14.03
CA ALA A 225 -2.02 8.01 14.36
C ALA A 225 -2.47 7.52 15.76
N VAL A 226 -2.77 8.43 16.68
CA VAL A 226 -3.35 8.12 18.00
C VAL A 226 -4.78 7.58 17.87
N SER A 227 -5.52 8.00 16.84
CA SER A 227 -6.88 7.52 16.56
C SER A 227 -6.96 6.09 16.03
N ARG A 228 -5.83 5.42 15.71
CA ARG A 228 -5.84 4.01 15.27
C ARG A 228 -6.10 3.00 16.39
N GLY A 229 -6.20 3.48 17.64
CA GLY A 229 -6.76 2.74 18.77
C GLY A 229 -8.14 3.25 19.19
N ALA A 230 -8.87 3.96 18.32
CA ALA A 230 -10.22 4.41 18.65
C ALA A 230 -11.13 3.20 18.84
N THR A 231 -11.61 3.02 20.07
CA THR A 231 -12.64 2.02 20.40
C THR A 231 -13.93 2.39 19.69
N GLN A 232 -14.81 1.42 19.45
CA GLN A 232 -16.12 1.61 18.81
C GLN A 232 -16.94 2.73 19.49
N GLU A 233 -16.76 2.93 20.79
CA GLU A 233 -17.38 4.02 21.55
C GLU A 233 -16.86 5.41 21.16
N GLN A 234 -15.56 5.55 20.83
CA GLN A 234 -14.99 6.84 20.40
C GLN A 234 -15.55 7.27 19.05
N ASP A 235 -15.71 6.33 18.12
CA ASP A 235 -16.36 6.57 16.83
C ASP A 235 -17.83 6.97 17.00
N ALA A 236 -18.55 6.34 17.94
CA ALA A 236 -19.92 6.71 18.27
C ALA A 236 -20.03 8.15 18.81
N ILE A 237 -19.06 8.60 19.61
CA ILE A 237 -18.99 9.99 20.09
C ILE A 237 -18.75 10.97 18.93
N TRP A 238 -17.86 10.64 18.00
CA TRP A 238 -17.66 11.45 16.79
C TRP A 238 -18.90 11.52 15.90
N GLN A 239 -19.63 10.41 15.76
CA GLN A 239 -20.90 10.39 15.05
C GLN A 239 -21.97 11.23 15.77
N CYS A 240 -22.02 11.16 17.11
CA CYS A 240 -22.91 11.98 17.92
C CYS A 240 -22.62 13.48 17.71
N PHE A 241 -21.34 13.87 17.65
CA PHE A 241 -20.93 15.25 17.35
C PHE A 241 -21.47 15.73 15.99
N GLN A 242 -21.34 14.91 14.95
CA GLN A 242 -21.81 15.27 13.61
C GLN A 242 -23.34 15.37 13.50
N GLN A 243 -24.08 14.58 14.27
CA GLN A 243 -25.54 14.48 14.18
C GLN A 243 -26.27 15.41 15.15
N HIS A 244 -25.77 15.56 16.38
CA HIS A 244 -26.47 16.21 17.48
C HIS A 244 -25.71 17.42 18.05
N GLY A 245 -24.51 17.71 17.53
CA GLY A 245 -23.70 18.86 17.94
C GLY A 245 -22.82 18.61 19.17
N LEU A 246 -22.12 19.67 19.61
CA LEU A 246 -21.07 19.59 20.64
C LEU A 246 -21.60 19.13 22.00
N GLU A 247 -22.72 19.67 22.47
CA GLU A 247 -23.23 19.39 23.82
C GLU A 247 -23.55 17.90 24.01
N ALA A 248 -24.20 17.30 23.01
CA ALA A 248 -24.50 15.87 23.02
C ALA A 248 -23.23 15.00 22.97
N ALA A 249 -22.23 15.40 22.19
CA ALA A 249 -20.95 14.71 22.12
C ALA A 249 -20.15 14.81 23.42
N LEU A 250 -20.15 15.97 24.09
CA LEU A 250 -19.49 16.15 25.38
C LEU A 250 -20.15 15.32 26.47
N ASN A 251 -21.49 15.27 26.52
CA ASN A 251 -22.21 14.41 27.47
C ASN A 251 -21.90 12.93 27.23
N ALA A 252 -21.84 12.49 25.96
CA ALA A 252 -21.46 11.13 25.61
C ALA A 252 -20.00 10.82 25.99
N ALA A 253 -19.09 11.77 25.78
CA ALA A 253 -17.68 11.65 26.17
C ALA A 253 -17.50 11.59 27.70
N GLU A 254 -18.26 12.38 28.46
CA GLU A 254 -18.23 12.35 29.92
C GLU A 254 -18.76 11.02 30.47
N HIS A 255 -19.88 10.53 29.94
CA HIS A 255 -20.40 9.21 30.29
C HIS A 255 -19.38 8.11 29.95
N TYR A 256 -18.75 8.18 28.78
CA TYR A 256 -17.69 7.24 28.39
C TYR A 256 -16.52 7.28 29.37
N GLN A 257 -16.03 8.47 29.75
CA GLN A 257 -14.92 8.63 30.70
C GLN A 257 -15.19 8.00 32.08
N GLN A 258 -16.44 7.98 32.54
CA GLN A 258 -16.81 7.36 33.82
C GLN A 258 -16.65 5.83 33.83
N HIS A 259 -16.73 5.18 32.67
CA HIS A 259 -16.57 3.72 32.54
C HIS A 259 -15.10 3.31 32.34
N LEU A 260 -14.19 4.26 32.14
CA LEU A 260 -12.77 3.99 31.91
C LEU A 260 -12.07 3.72 33.24
N THR A 261 -11.51 2.52 33.36
CA THR A 261 -10.82 2.07 34.58
C THR A 261 -9.31 2.31 34.49
N GLU A 262 -8.71 2.17 33.31
CA GLU A 262 -7.28 2.36 33.13
C GLU A 262 -6.90 3.85 32.96
N PRO A 263 -5.81 4.32 33.60
CA PRO A 263 -5.33 5.70 33.46
C PRO A 263 -5.00 6.08 32.01
N ARG A 264 -4.45 5.13 31.25
CA ARG A 264 -4.22 5.23 29.81
C ARG A 264 -5.49 5.62 29.06
N ASP A 265 -6.58 4.87 29.28
CA ASP A 265 -7.83 5.09 28.56
C ASP A 265 -8.46 6.42 28.96
N GLN A 266 -8.42 6.77 30.26
CA GLN A 266 -8.87 8.08 30.74
C GLN A 266 -8.12 9.23 30.05
N PHE A 267 -6.80 9.10 29.86
CA PHE A 267 -6.01 10.10 29.15
C PHE A 267 -6.42 10.23 27.68
N TYR A 268 -6.68 9.12 26.99
CA TYR A 268 -7.21 9.15 25.62
C TYR A 268 -8.64 9.71 25.56
N GLY A 269 -9.48 9.44 26.55
CA GLY A 269 -10.80 10.05 26.69
C GLY A 269 -10.72 11.57 26.86
N GLN A 270 -9.76 12.08 27.62
CA GLN A 270 -9.55 13.54 27.75
C GLN A 270 -9.00 14.17 26.47
N LEU A 271 -8.14 13.44 25.74
CA LEU A 271 -7.65 13.87 24.42
C LEU A 271 -8.80 13.96 23.42
N LEU A 272 -9.71 13.00 23.40
CA LEU A 272 -10.91 12.99 22.57
C LEU A 272 -11.76 14.25 22.84
N THR A 273 -11.99 14.59 24.11
CA THR A 273 -12.71 15.82 24.48
C THR A 273 -12.02 17.07 23.92
N ALA A 274 -10.69 17.16 24.02
CA ALA A 274 -9.93 18.29 23.46
C ALA A 274 -10.07 18.40 21.93
N GLN A 275 -10.09 17.26 21.22
CA GLN A 275 -10.30 17.21 19.77
C GLN A 275 -11.72 17.64 19.37
N LEU A 276 -12.75 17.22 20.12
CA LEU A 276 -14.13 17.66 19.89
C LEU A 276 -14.27 19.18 20.02
N LEU A 277 -13.64 19.76 21.04
CA LEU A 277 -13.63 21.21 21.27
C LEU A 277 -12.92 21.97 20.15
N GLU A 278 -11.83 21.42 19.63
CA GLU A 278 -11.11 21.97 18.47
C GLU A 278 -11.98 21.96 17.21
N GLN A 279 -12.66 20.84 16.93
CA GLN A 279 -13.57 20.73 15.78
C GLN A 279 -14.80 21.62 15.90
N ALA A 280 -15.26 21.91 17.12
CA ALA A 280 -16.32 22.88 17.37
C ALA A 280 -15.87 24.35 17.29
N GLY A 281 -14.60 24.62 17.00
CA GLY A 281 -14.05 25.98 16.87
C GLY A 281 -13.60 26.61 18.19
N MET A 282 -13.63 25.89 19.32
CA MET A 282 -13.17 26.35 20.64
C MET A 282 -11.66 26.18 20.80
N SER A 283 -10.89 26.71 19.85
CA SER A 283 -9.44 26.49 19.74
C SER A 283 -8.64 26.90 20.98
N ALA A 284 -8.98 28.00 21.63
CA ALA A 284 -8.29 28.46 22.85
C ALA A 284 -8.46 27.46 24.02
N LEU A 285 -9.66 26.91 24.18
CA LEU A 285 -9.98 25.97 25.24
C LEU A 285 -9.36 24.59 24.92
N ALA A 286 -9.45 24.13 23.66
CA ALA A 286 -8.76 22.93 23.21
C ALA A 286 -7.25 22.99 23.44
N GLN A 287 -6.60 24.12 23.11
CA GLN A 287 -5.18 24.35 23.37
C GLN A 287 -4.83 24.29 24.87
N GLN A 288 -5.71 24.79 25.75
CA GLN A 288 -5.52 24.66 27.18
C GLN A 288 -5.54 23.20 27.61
N HIS A 289 -6.50 22.40 27.14
CA HIS A 289 -6.57 20.97 27.42
C HIS A 289 -5.32 20.23 26.90
N TYR A 290 -4.90 20.49 25.67
CA TYR A 290 -3.68 19.88 25.13
C TYR A 290 -2.44 20.23 25.95
N ARG A 291 -2.30 21.47 26.42
CA ARG A 291 -1.17 21.87 27.27
C ARG A 291 -1.23 21.19 28.64
N GLN A 292 -2.41 21.04 29.23
CA GLN A 292 -2.59 20.32 30.49
C GLN A 292 -2.24 18.84 30.33
N LEU A 293 -2.76 18.18 29.31
CA LEU A 293 -2.44 16.80 28.97
C LEU A 293 -0.95 16.59 28.71
N LEU A 294 -0.31 17.49 27.97
CA LEU A 294 1.12 17.42 27.70
C LEU A 294 1.97 17.56 28.97
N ARG A 295 1.57 18.45 29.90
CA ARG A 295 2.25 18.59 31.19
C ARG A 295 2.05 17.35 32.05
N ALA A 296 0.83 16.83 32.12
CA ALA A 296 0.53 15.61 32.86
C ALA A 296 1.35 14.43 32.31
N GLY A 297 1.27 14.18 31.00
CA GLY A 297 1.96 13.05 30.35
C GLY A 297 3.48 13.05 30.51
N ARG A 298 4.12 14.22 30.68
CA ARG A 298 5.58 14.30 30.95
C ARG A 298 6.00 13.71 32.28
N HIS A 299 5.08 13.62 33.23
CA HIS A 299 5.35 13.13 34.59
C HIS A 299 4.80 11.73 34.84
N LEU A 300 4.06 11.13 33.90
CA LEU A 300 3.53 9.78 34.08
C LEU A 300 4.61 8.73 33.81
N SER A 301 4.77 7.82 34.77
CA SER A 301 5.58 6.62 34.60
C SER A 301 4.75 5.52 33.92
N LEU A 302 5.40 4.51 33.33
CA LEU A 302 4.69 3.36 32.76
C LEU A 302 3.84 2.63 33.81
N ALA A 303 4.29 2.63 35.08
CA ALA A 303 3.58 2.00 36.18
C ALA A 303 2.26 2.70 36.54
N ASP A 304 2.24 4.03 36.44
CA ASP A 304 1.03 4.83 36.65
C ASP A 304 0.15 4.89 35.40
N TRP A 305 0.74 4.68 34.22
CA TRP A 305 0.07 4.76 32.92
C TRP A 305 -0.73 3.49 32.58
N GLU A 306 -0.09 2.31 32.69
CA GLU A 306 -0.68 1.02 32.30
C GLU A 306 -0.35 -0.06 33.35
N PRO A 307 -0.96 0.00 34.54
CA PRO A 307 -0.67 -0.94 35.63
C PRO A 307 -1.07 -2.38 35.27
N GLY A 308 -2.10 -2.56 34.43
CA GLY A 308 -2.55 -3.87 33.96
C GLY A 308 -1.46 -4.61 33.17
N LEU A 309 -0.72 -3.91 32.32
CA LEU A 309 0.42 -4.47 31.58
C LEU A 309 1.52 -4.93 32.52
N LEU A 310 1.88 -4.12 33.52
CA LEU A 310 2.90 -4.50 34.49
C LEU A 310 2.47 -5.69 35.35
N ALA A 311 1.19 -5.76 35.73
CA ALA A 311 0.65 -6.91 36.46
C ALA A 311 0.72 -8.19 35.62
N ALA A 312 0.35 -8.13 34.34
CA ALA A 312 0.44 -9.26 33.42
C ALA A 312 1.90 -9.71 33.21
N LEU A 313 2.83 -8.76 33.09
CA LEU A 313 4.26 -9.06 32.97
C LEU A 313 4.82 -9.69 34.25
N ALA A 314 4.44 -9.19 35.43
CA ALA A 314 4.84 -9.74 36.72
C ALA A 314 4.30 -11.16 36.93
N GLU A 315 3.09 -11.47 36.46
CA GLU A 315 2.52 -12.81 36.52
C GLU A 315 3.33 -13.82 35.68
N LYS A 316 3.85 -13.39 34.53
CA LYS A 316 4.63 -14.24 33.62
C LYS A 316 6.14 -14.27 33.91
N ALA A 317 6.65 -13.35 34.71
CA ALA A 317 8.03 -13.29 35.17
C ALA A 317 8.13 -13.70 36.66
N PRO A 318 8.07 -15.00 37.00
CA PRO A 318 8.22 -15.43 38.38
C PRO A 318 9.61 -15.01 38.89
N MET A 319 9.62 -14.14 39.90
CA MET A 319 10.80 -13.77 40.67
C MET A 319 11.51 -15.05 41.15
N THR A 320 12.67 -15.38 40.59
CA THR A 320 13.62 -16.31 41.20
C THR A 320 14.04 -15.73 42.53
N ALA A 321 13.48 -16.24 43.63
CA ALA A 321 13.93 -15.93 44.97
C ALA A 321 15.40 -16.38 45.14
N PRO A 322 16.29 -15.56 45.76
CA PRO A 322 17.64 -16.00 46.06
C PRO A 322 17.60 -17.12 47.11
N SER A 323 18.24 -18.24 46.79
CA SER A 323 18.46 -19.39 47.67
C SER A 323 19.06 -18.93 49.00
N LYS A 324 18.41 -19.28 50.11
CA LYS A 324 18.97 -19.19 51.47
C LYS A 324 20.33 -19.91 51.50
N GLU A 325 21.42 -19.17 51.66
CA GLU A 325 22.68 -19.74 52.14
C GLU A 325 22.47 -20.27 53.56
N THR A 326 22.21 -21.57 53.64
CA THR A 326 22.38 -22.35 54.86
C THR A 326 23.82 -22.84 54.87
N THR A 327 24.73 -22.06 55.43
CA THR A 327 26.02 -22.57 55.93
C THR A 327 25.98 -22.57 57.44
N ALA A 328 25.32 -23.60 57.98
CA ALA A 328 25.55 -24.06 59.33
C ALA A 328 26.75 -25.02 59.32
N ASN A 329 27.70 -24.74 60.24
CA ASN A 329 28.64 -25.65 60.87
C ASN A 329 29.67 -26.41 60.01
N ARG A 330 30.95 -26.02 60.18
CA ARG A 330 31.96 -26.99 60.63
C ARG A 330 33.01 -26.32 61.50
N SER A 331 32.83 -26.41 62.81
CA SER A 331 33.87 -26.25 63.82
C SER A 331 34.36 -27.64 64.22
N VAL A 332 35.67 -27.91 64.13
CA VAL A 332 36.47 -28.88 64.91
C VAL A 332 37.95 -28.45 64.72
N ASN A 333 38.56 -27.67 65.63
CA ASN A 333 39.32 -28.04 66.84
C ASN A 333 40.69 -28.72 66.58
N PRO A 334 41.65 -28.68 67.54
CA PRO A 334 41.68 -27.93 68.82
C PRO A 334 42.80 -26.88 68.92
#